data_AF-W1YQB7-F1
#
_entry.id   AF-W1YQB7-F1
#
_cell.length_a   1.000
_cell.length_b   1.000
_cell.length_c   1.000
_cell.angle_alpha   90.00
_cell.angle_beta   90.00
_cell.angle_gamma   90.00
#
_symmetry.space_group_name_H-M   'P 1'
#
loop_
_entity.id
_entity.type
_entity.pdbx_description
1 polymer ?
#
loop_
_entity_poly.entity_id
_entity_poly.type
_entity_poly.pdbx_seq_one_letter_code
_entity_poly.pdbx_strand_id
1 'polypeptide(L)' 'TARGEEEDRVRGLETGADDYITKPFSPKELVARIKAVMRRISPMAVEEVIEMQGLSLDPTSHRVMA' A
#
# COMPACT_ATOMS: atom_id res chain seq x y z
N THR A 1 14.06 -15.69 -16.27
CA THR A 1 13.23 -15.00 -15.27
C THR A 1 13.98 -15.04 -13.96
N ALA A 2 14.29 -13.89 -13.34
CA ALA A 2 15.34 -13.84 -12.31
C ALA A 2 14.95 -14.47 -10.96
N ARG A 3 13.65 -14.51 -10.62
CA ARG A 3 13.09 -15.11 -9.39
C ARG A 3 11.63 -15.53 -9.62
N GLY A 4 11.43 -16.52 -10.47
CA GLY A 4 10.09 -16.90 -10.95
C GLY A 4 9.46 -18.09 -10.23
N GLU A 5 10.24 -18.77 -9.39
CA GLU A 5 9.85 -20.03 -8.77
C GLU A 5 8.91 -19.80 -7.60
N GLU A 6 8.09 -20.81 -7.29
CA GLU A 6 7.16 -20.75 -6.16
C GLU A 6 7.89 -20.43 -4.85
N GLU A 7 9.08 -21.01 -4.66
CA GLU A 7 9.92 -20.81 -3.49
C GLU A 7 10.36 -19.34 -3.31
N ASP A 8 10.65 -18.63 -4.41
CA ASP A 8 10.98 -17.20 -4.37
C ASP A 8 9.81 -16.34 -3.93
N ARG A 9 8.59 -16.69 -4.37
CA ARG A 9 7.35 -15.98 -4.01
C ARG A 9 7.02 -16.22 -2.54
N VAL A 10 7.04 -17.47 -2.11
CA VAL A 10 6.76 -17.86 -0.72
C VAL A 10 7.74 -17.15 0.21
N ARG A 11 9.05 -17.27 -0.06
CA ARG A 11 10.08 -16.58 0.73
C ARG A 11 9.86 -15.06 0.77
N GLY A 12 9.54 -14.43 -0.36
CA GLY A 12 9.29 -12.99 -0.41
C GLY A 12 8.12 -12.57 0.50
N LEU A 13 7.02 -13.32 0.46
CA LEU A 13 5.86 -13.07 1.30
C LEU A 13 6.17 -13.32 2.79
N GLU A 14 6.86 -14.41 3.12
CA GLU A 14 7.25 -14.73 4.51
C GLU A 14 8.21 -13.71 5.12
N THR A 15 9.07 -13.08 4.30
CA THR A 15 9.96 -12.00 4.77
C THR A 15 9.25 -10.68 5.07
N GLY A 16 7.93 -10.63 4.92
CA GLY A 16 7.10 -9.47 5.26
C GLY A 16 6.66 -8.64 4.05
N ALA A 17 6.74 -9.15 2.83
CA ALA A 17 6.16 -8.48 1.67
C ALA A 17 4.63 -8.61 1.67
N ASP A 18 3.92 -7.50 1.43
CA ASP A 18 2.46 -7.49 1.32
C ASP A 18 1.93 -8.19 0.07
N ASP A 19 2.71 -8.17 -1.01
CA ASP A 19 2.42 -8.88 -2.26
C ASP A 19 3.74 -9.17 -3.01
N TYR A 20 3.73 -10.20 -3.86
CA TYR A 20 4.88 -10.59 -4.69
C TYR A 20 4.41 -10.97 -6.10
N ILE A 21 5.00 -10.32 -7.11
CA ILE A 21 4.68 -10.57 -8.53
C ILE A 21 5.95 -10.81 -9.35
N THR A 22 5.93 -11.86 -10.16
CA THR A 22 7.05 -12.24 -11.03
C THR A 22 6.83 -11.72 -12.45
N LYS A 23 7.92 -11.43 -13.16
CA LYS A 23 7.85 -11.15 -14.60
C LYS A 23 7.67 -12.42 -15.45
N PRO A 24 7.03 -12.32 -16.63
CA PRO A 24 6.41 -11.12 -17.18
C PRO A 24 5.04 -10.85 -16.55
N PHE A 25 4.76 -9.60 -16.24
CA PHE A 25 3.45 -9.14 -15.80
C PHE A 25 2.97 -7.97 -16.66
N SER A 26 1.66 -7.76 -16.70
CA SER A 26 1.10 -6.59 -17.38
C SER A 26 1.05 -5.37 -16.44
N PRO A 27 1.14 -4.14 -16.96
CA PRO A 27 0.92 -2.94 -16.15
C PRO A 27 -0.44 -2.93 -15.43
N LYS A 28 -1.48 -3.52 -16.06
CA LYS A 28 -2.81 -3.65 -15.47
C LYS A 28 -2.81 -4.55 -14.24
N GLU A 29 -2.09 -5.67 -14.29
CA GLU A 29 -1.95 -6.59 -13.16
C GLU A 29 -1.26 -5.91 -11.97
N LEU A 30 -0.17 -5.18 -12.22
CA LEU A 30 0.53 -4.43 -11.18
C LEU A 30 -0.40 -3.42 -10.50
N VAL A 31 -1.14 -2.63 -11.28
CA VAL A 31 -2.09 -1.64 -10.74
C VAL A 31 -3.20 -2.30 -9.93
N ALA A 32 -3.75 -3.42 -10.40
CA ALA A 32 -4.80 -4.14 -9.68
C ALA A 32 -4.32 -4.66 -8.31
N ARG A 33 -3.09 -5.18 -8.26
CA ARG A 33 -2.45 -5.66 -7.03
C ARG A 33 -2.17 -4.55 -6.03
N ILE A 34 -1.62 -3.41 -6.48
CA ILE A 34 -1.43 -2.22 -5.63
C ILE A 34 -2.76 -1.81 -4.99
N LYS A 35 -3.83 -1.70 -5.80
CA LYS A 35 -5.16 -1.35 -5.27
C LYS A 35 -5.67 -2.38 -4.25
N ALA A 36 -5.36 -3.66 -4.43
CA ALA A 36 -5.75 -4.72 -3.49
C ALA A 36 -5.04 -4.60 -2.15
N VAL A 37 -3.73 -4.30 -2.15
CA VAL A 37 -2.96 -4.03 -0.94
C VAL A 37 -3.51 -2.79 -0.22
N MET A 38 -3.73 -1.69 -0.93
CA MET A 38 -4.24 -0.45 -0.33
C MET A 38 -5.61 -0.61 0.33
N ARG A 39 -6.50 -1.46 -0.19
CA ARG A 39 -7.79 -1.77 0.45
C ARG A 39 -7.66 -2.46 1.81
N ARG A 40 -6.57 -3.22 2.05
CA ARG A 40 -6.34 -3.91 3.33
C ARG A 40 -5.83 -2.95 4.42
N ILE A 41 -5.15 -1.88 4.01
CA ILE A 41 -4.52 -0.90 4.91
C ILE A 41 -5.53 0.18 5.35
N SER A 42 -6.76 0.18 4.81
CA SER A 42 -7.78 1.18 5.15
C SER A 42 -8.95 0.57 5.92
N PRO A 43 -8.92 0.58 7.27
CA PRO A 43 -10.12 0.36 8.07
C PRO A 43 -11.10 1.53 7.93
N MET A 44 -10.60 2.76 7.81
CA MET A 44 -11.30 4.01 7.56
C MET A 44 -10.16 4.97 7.26
N ALA A 45 -9.99 5.42 6.02
CA ALA A 45 -9.23 6.64 5.81
C ALA A 45 -9.97 7.68 6.65
N VAL A 46 -9.33 8.18 7.70
CA VAL A 46 -9.83 9.37 8.37
C VAL A 46 -9.64 10.47 7.34
N GLU A 47 -10.63 10.67 6.48
CA GLU A 47 -10.67 11.78 5.50
C GLU A 47 -11.04 13.08 6.21
N GLU A 48 -11.37 13.01 7.50
CA GLU A 48 -11.65 14.15 8.35
C GLU A 48 -10.36 14.82 8.82
N VAL A 49 -10.39 16.14 8.83
CA VAL A 49 -9.33 16.97 9.40
C VAL A 49 -9.26 16.70 10.90
N ILE A 50 -8.07 16.39 11.40
CA ILE A 50 -7.85 16.17 12.82
C ILE A 50 -7.49 17.51 13.47
N GLU A 51 -8.35 17.99 14.37
CA GLU A 51 -8.12 19.23 15.12
C GLU A 51 -7.63 18.95 16.53
N MET A 52 -6.50 19.55 16.92
CA MET A 52 -5.94 19.45 18.26
C MET A 52 -5.27 20.77 18.67
N GLN A 53 -5.80 21.42 19.71
CA GLN A 53 -5.19 22.61 20.33
C GLN A 53 -4.83 23.73 19.33
N GLY A 54 -5.72 24.01 18.36
CA GLY A 54 -5.50 25.03 17.33
C GLY A 54 -4.69 24.54 16.13
N LEU A 55 -4.14 23.34 16.16
CA LEU A 55 -3.52 22.69 15.00
C LEU A 55 -4.57 21.89 14.24
N SER A 56 -4.53 21.97 12.90
CA SER A 56 -5.33 21.12 12.02
C SER A 56 -4.41 20.29 11.12
N LEU A 57 -4.62 18.98 11.10
CA LEU A 57 -3.97 18.02 10.20
C LEU A 57 -4.95 17.61 9.12
N ASP A 58 -4.60 17.86 7.85
CA ASP A 58 -5.28 17.28 6.69
C ASP A 58 -4.54 16.00 6.28
N PRO A 59 -5.08 14.80 6.58
CA PRO A 59 -4.47 13.53 6.22
C PRO A 59 -4.51 13.23 4.72
N THR A 60 -5.34 13.92 3.95
CA THR A 60 -5.40 13.77 2.48
C THR A 60 -4.25 14.51 1.83
N SER A 61 -4.04 15.78 2.19
CA SER A 61 -2.96 16.60 1.63
C SER A 61 -1.63 16.49 2.40
N HIS A 62 -1.62 15.77 3.52
CA HIS A 62 -0.48 15.66 4.44
C HIS A 62 0.03 17.03 4.91
N ARG A 63 -0.88 17.99 5.14
CA ARG A 63 -0.56 19.36 5.58
C ARG A 63 -0.98 19.60 7.02
N VAL A 64 -0.22 20.48 7.69
CA VAL A 64 -0.50 20.98 9.05
C VAL A 64 -0.69 22.50 8.98
N MET A 65 -1.74 23.01 9.62
CA MET A 65 -2.03 24.45 9.76
C MET A 65 -2.20 24.80 11.24
N ALA A 66 -1.93 26.06 11.61
CA ALA A 66 -1.96 26.59 12.97
C ALA A 66 -2.69 27.94 13.02
#